data_AF-A0A2A6HDQ4-F1
#
_entry.id   AF-A0A2A6HDQ4-F1
#
_cell.length_a   1.000
_cell.length_b   1.000
_cell.length_c   1.000
_cell.angle_alpha   90.00
_cell.angle_beta   90.00
_cell.angle_gamma   90.00
#
_symmetry.space_group_name_H-M   'P 1'
#
loop_
_entity.id
_entity.type
_entity.pdbx_description
1 polymer ?
#
loop_
_entity_poly.entity_id
_entity_poly.type
_entity_poly.pdbx_seq_one_letter_code
_entity_poly.pdbx_strand_id
1 'polypeptide(L)'
;MREITQTRSRAQFLRLAALLLVIALGLALRRFGYAADLPFVAVKYGGSALWGAMVYLLVALIAARSRRTVIAAIALFIAISVELFRLYHTPWLDAFRLTTAGALLLGRIFSLWNMLAYAIGIAAAWAFDPARR
;
A
#
# COMPACT_ATOMS: atom_id res chain seq x y z
N MET A 1 0.23 11.70 31.73
CA MET A 1 -0.86 11.23 30.84
C MET A 1 -1.01 12.08 29.57
N ARG A 2 -0.99 13.42 29.64
CA ARG A 2 -1.14 14.31 28.46
C ARG A 2 -0.02 14.18 27.41
N GLU A 3 1.23 13.96 27.80
CA GLU A 3 2.37 13.77 26.87
C GLU A 3 2.29 12.48 26.04
N ILE A 4 1.76 11.39 26.60
CA ILE A 4 1.56 10.12 25.88
C ILE A 4 0.46 10.29 24.82
N THR A 5 -0.57 11.09 25.11
CA THR A 5 -1.64 11.39 24.16
C THR A 5 -1.15 12.33 23.04
N GLN A 6 -0.35 13.36 23.38
CA GLN A 6 0.28 14.29 22.44
C GLN A 6 1.21 13.59 21.44
N THR A 7 2.12 12.73 21.93
CA THR A 7 3.05 11.97 21.08
C THR A 7 2.32 11.00 20.15
N ARG A 8 1.24 10.38 20.63
CA ARG A 8 0.40 9.49 19.82
C ARG A 8 -0.37 10.23 18.72
N SER A 9 -0.95 11.39 19.03
CA SER A 9 -1.66 12.22 18.05
C SER A 9 -0.73 12.71 16.93
N ARG A 10 0.50 13.13 17.27
CA ARG A 10 1.53 13.50 16.29
C ARG A 10 1.94 12.34 15.39
N ALA A 11 2.14 11.14 15.95
CA ALA A 11 2.49 9.96 15.16
C ALA A 11 1.36 9.54 14.20
N GLN A 12 0.09 9.63 14.63
CA GLN A 12 -1.05 9.36 13.73
C GLN A 12 -1.18 10.41 12.63
N PHE A 13 -0.93 11.69 12.95
CA PHE A 13 -0.90 12.75 11.94
C PHE A 13 0.19 12.50 10.89
N LEU A 14 1.40 12.14 11.32
CA LEU A 14 2.49 11.80 10.40
C LEU A 14 2.16 10.59 9.51
N ARG A 15 1.53 9.56 10.07
CA ARG A 15 1.05 8.40 9.29
C ARG A 15 -0.01 8.78 8.27
N LEU A 16 -0.93 9.68 8.63
CA LEU A 16 -1.96 10.17 7.71
C LEU A 16 -1.34 11.01 6.59
N ALA A 17 -0.41 11.92 6.93
CA ALA A 17 0.32 12.71 5.93
C ALA A 17 1.13 11.82 4.98
N ALA A 18 1.82 10.82 5.52
CA ALA A 18 2.55 9.81 4.72
C ALA A 18 1.60 9.01 3.82
N LEU A 19 0.41 8.65 4.31
CA LEU A 19 -0.59 7.93 3.53
C LEU A 19 -1.04 8.76 2.33
N LEU A 20 -1.41 10.02 2.55
CA LEU A 20 -1.82 10.92 1.48
C LEU A 20 -0.70 11.17 0.47
N LEU A 21 0.54 11.31 0.94
CA LEU A 21 1.71 11.45 0.08
C LEU A 21 1.93 10.21 -0.78
N VAL A 22 1.85 9.01 -0.20
CA VAL A 22 2.00 7.74 -0.92
C VAL A 22 0.90 7.57 -1.98
N ILE A 23 -0.34 7.95 -1.66
CA ILE A 23 -1.45 7.94 -2.63
C ILE A 23 -1.19 8.91 -3.77
N ALA A 24 -0.80 10.16 -3.46
CA ALA A 24 -0.50 11.17 -4.46
C ALA A 24 0.66 10.75 -5.37
N LEU A 25 1.75 10.25 -4.79
CA LEU A 25 2.90 9.71 -5.53
C LEU A 25 2.53 8.50 -6.36
N GLY A 26 1.70 7.58 -5.84
CA GLY A 26 1.26 6.39 -6.56
C GLY A 26 0.39 6.74 -7.77
N LEU A 27 -0.52 7.69 -7.61
CA LEU A 27 -1.35 8.20 -8.70
C LEU A 27 -0.52 8.98 -9.72
N ALA A 28 0.39 9.85 -9.27
CA ALA A 28 1.28 10.60 -10.14
C ALA A 28 2.20 9.66 -10.94
N LEU A 29 2.77 8.65 -10.29
CA LEU A 29 3.61 7.66 -10.97
C LEU A 29 2.82 6.87 -12.02
N ARG A 30 1.58 6.48 -11.74
CA ARG A 30 0.73 5.76 -12.70
C ARG A 30 0.23 6.65 -13.84
N ARG A 31 0.05 7.95 -13.60
CA ARG A 31 -0.49 8.89 -14.60
C ARG A 31 0.59 9.56 -15.45
N PHE A 32 1.70 9.95 -14.84
CA PHE A 32 2.78 10.69 -15.48
C PHE A 32 4.04 9.87 -15.68
N GLY A 33 4.19 8.70 -15.05
CA GLY A 33 5.42 7.90 -15.15
C GLY A 33 5.78 7.55 -16.59
N TYR A 34 4.80 7.14 -17.40
CA TYR A 34 5.03 6.89 -18.82
C TYR A 34 5.24 8.16 -19.65
N ALA A 35 4.64 9.29 -19.23
CA ALA A 35 4.82 10.58 -19.91
C ALA A 35 6.18 11.24 -19.61
N ALA A 36 6.84 10.81 -18.53
CA ALA A 36 8.16 11.27 -18.10
C ALA A 36 9.28 10.29 -18.51
N ASP A 37 9.03 9.39 -19.46
CA ASP A 37 9.97 8.36 -19.94
C ASP A 37 10.55 7.45 -18.83
N LEU A 38 9.83 7.27 -17.72
CA LEU A 38 10.28 6.32 -16.71
C LEU A 38 10.20 4.88 -17.25
N PRO A 39 11.19 4.05 -16.90
CA PRO A 39 11.19 2.65 -17.32
C PRO A 39 9.96 1.92 -16.78
N PHE A 40 9.42 1.00 -17.58
CA PHE A 40 8.24 0.19 -17.25
C PHE A 40 8.32 -0.44 -15.85
N VAL A 41 9.51 -0.91 -15.47
CA VAL A 41 9.80 -1.51 -14.16
C VAL A 41 9.54 -0.51 -13.03
N ALA A 42 10.00 0.74 -13.17
CA ALA A 42 9.81 1.77 -12.15
C ALA A 42 8.33 2.15 -12.02
N VAL A 43 7.63 2.34 -13.14
CA VAL A 43 6.21 2.70 -13.10
C VAL A 43 5.34 1.57 -12.55
N LYS A 44 5.57 0.33 -13.01
CA LYS A 44 4.79 -0.84 -12.59
C LYS A 44 5.10 -1.24 -11.15
N TYR A 45 6.36 -1.53 -10.83
CA TYR A 45 6.72 -2.03 -9.51
C TYR A 45 6.82 -0.93 -8.47
N GLY A 46 7.17 0.30 -8.85
CA GLY A 46 7.07 1.45 -7.94
C GLY A 46 5.63 1.72 -7.53
N GLY A 47 4.68 1.63 -8.48
CA GLY A 47 3.26 1.74 -8.19
C GLY A 47 2.73 0.61 -7.29
N SER A 48 3.28 -0.60 -7.42
CA SER A 48 2.97 -1.72 -6.52
C SER A 48 3.60 -1.50 -5.14
N ALA A 49 4.87 -1.09 -5.04
CA ALA A 49 5.52 -0.80 -3.76
C ALA A 49 4.80 0.31 -2.98
N LEU A 50 4.42 1.39 -3.65
CA LEU A 50 3.62 2.46 -3.04
C LEU A 50 2.25 1.95 -2.56
N TRP A 51 1.61 1.05 -3.30
CA TRP A 51 0.38 0.42 -2.85
C TRP A 51 0.59 -0.44 -1.59
N GLY A 52 1.68 -1.22 -1.51
CA GLY A 52 2.03 -1.98 -0.31
C GLY A 52 2.27 -1.08 0.91
N ALA A 53 2.99 0.03 0.73
CA ALA A 53 3.21 1.03 1.77
C ALA A 53 1.88 1.67 2.23
N MET A 54 0.96 1.95 1.29
CA MET A 54 -0.38 2.48 1.60
C MET A 54 -1.17 1.53 2.49
N VAL A 55 -1.17 0.22 2.18
CA VAL A 55 -1.85 -0.80 2.99
C VAL A 55 -1.27 -0.85 4.41
N TYR A 56 0.06 -0.84 4.56
CA TYR A 56 0.69 -0.78 5.87
C TYR A 56 0.24 0.45 6.68
N LEU A 57 0.26 1.64 6.07
CA LEU A 57 -0.12 2.88 6.73
C LEU A 57 -1.60 2.90 7.15
N LEU A 58 -2.49 2.36 6.33
CA LEU A 58 -3.91 2.19 6.67
C LEU A 58 -4.09 1.28 7.89
N VAL A 59 -3.45 0.11 7.89
CA VAL A 59 -3.50 -0.80 9.04
C VAL A 59 -2.88 -0.14 10.28
N ALA A 60 -1.79 0.62 10.12
CA ALA A 60 -1.15 1.33 11.22
C ALA A 60 -2.04 2.45 11.81
N LEU A 61 -2.87 3.11 10.99
CA LEU A 61 -3.82 4.11 11.45
C LEU A 61 -4.96 3.49 12.26
N ILE A 62 -5.51 2.36 11.79
CA ILE A 62 -6.61 1.64 12.43
C ILE A 62 -6.13 0.93 13.70
N ALA A 63 -5.08 0.10 13.57
CA ALA A 63 -4.51 -0.72 14.62
C ALA A 63 -3.38 0.01 15.38
N ALA A 64 -3.56 1.30 15.68
CA ALA A 64 -2.52 2.16 16.26
C ALA A 64 -1.98 1.70 17.64
N ARG A 65 -2.62 0.72 18.30
CA ARG A 65 -2.16 0.12 19.56
C ARG A 65 -1.36 -1.17 19.38
N SER A 66 -1.33 -1.73 18.17
CA SER A 66 -0.68 -3.01 17.88
C SER A 66 0.81 -2.85 17.63
N ARG A 67 1.58 -3.93 17.82
CA ARG A 67 3.01 -3.96 17.51
C ARG A 67 3.23 -3.76 15.99
N ARG A 68 4.30 -3.05 15.62
CA ARG A 68 4.65 -2.78 14.22
C ARG A 68 4.75 -4.05 13.37
N THR A 69 5.29 -5.12 13.96
CA THR A 69 5.42 -6.43 13.31
C THR A 69 4.06 -7.07 13.03
N VAL A 70 3.08 -6.91 13.93
CA VAL A 70 1.70 -7.37 13.72
C VAL A 70 1.03 -6.56 12.62
N ILE A 71 1.24 -5.24 12.60
CA ILE A 71 0.74 -4.37 11.51
C ILE A 71 1.32 -4.79 10.17
N ALA A 72 2.64 -5.03 10.10
CA ALA A 72 3.32 -5.51 8.88
C ALA A 72 2.81 -6.88 8.44
N ALA A 73 2.61 -7.82 9.37
CA ALA A 73 2.05 -9.13 9.08
C ALA A 73 0.62 -9.05 8.54
N ILE A 74 -0.24 -8.21 9.14
CA ILE A 74 -1.61 -7.97 8.64
C ILE A 74 -1.57 -7.35 7.25
N ALA A 75 -0.72 -6.34 7.03
CA ALA A 75 -0.57 -5.69 5.73
C ALA A 75 -0.09 -6.67 4.64
N LEU A 76 0.87 -7.54 4.98
CA LEU A 76 1.37 -8.58 4.08
C LEU A 76 0.28 -9.61 3.78
N PHE A 77 -0.47 -10.03 4.80
CA PHE A 77 -1.61 -10.93 4.63
C PHE A 77 -2.65 -10.33 3.69
N ILE A 78 -3.04 -9.06 3.89
CA ILE A 78 -3.97 -8.35 3.00
C ILE A 78 -3.41 -8.31 1.57
N ALA A 79 -2.13 -7.96 1.40
CA ALA A 79 -1.50 -7.89 0.08
C ALA A 79 -1.51 -9.25 -0.64
N ILE A 80 -1.19 -10.33 0.08
CA ILE A 80 -1.24 -11.71 -0.43
C ILE A 80 -2.67 -12.10 -0.78
N SER A 81 -3.64 -11.84 0.10
CA SER A 81 -5.05 -12.15 -0.15
C SER A 81 -5.58 -11.42 -1.37
N VAL A 82 -5.26 -10.13 -1.54
CA VAL A 82 -5.66 -9.35 -2.72
C VAL A 82 -5.03 -9.89 -3.99
N GLU A 83 -3.74 -10.28 -3.96
CA GLU A 83 -3.08 -10.85 -5.13
C GLU A 83 -3.65 -12.24 -5.46
N LEU A 84 -3.88 -13.11 -4.47
CA LEU A 84 -4.52 -14.42 -4.66
C LEU A 84 -5.96 -14.29 -5.16
N PHE A 85 -6.69 -13.27 -4.72
CA PHE A 85 -8.03 -12.98 -5.20
C PHE A 85 -8.04 -12.64 -6.70
N ARG A 86 -6.91 -12.25 -7.31
CA ARG A 86 -6.78 -12.10 -8.77
C ARG A 86 -6.93 -13.41 -9.53
N LEU A 87 -6.63 -14.55 -8.88
CA LEU A 87 -6.81 -15.88 -9.48
C LEU A 87 -8.28 -16.30 -9.54
N TYR A 88 -9.16 -15.64 -8.78
CA TYR A 88 -10.59 -15.88 -8.84
C TYR A 88 -11.19 -15.15 -10.04
N HIS A 89 -11.84 -15.89 -10.95
CA HIS A 89 -12.39 -15.37 -12.19
C HIS A 89 -13.89 -15.62 -12.23
N THR A 90 -14.67 -14.54 -12.31
CA THR A 90 -16.11 -14.58 -12.57
C THR A 90 -16.46 -13.47 -13.55
N PRO A 91 -17.47 -13.65 -14.42
CA PRO A 91 -17.76 -12.69 -15.49
C PRO A 91 -18.03 -11.26 -14.97
N TRP A 92 -18.72 -11.14 -13.84
CA TRP A 92 -19.00 -9.85 -13.22
C TRP A 92 -17.75 -9.20 -12.62
N LEU A 93 -16.84 -9.98 -12.05
CA LEU A 93 -15.62 -9.49 -11.40
C LEU A 93 -14.60 -9.06 -12.46
N ASP A 94 -14.49 -9.82 -13.54
CA ASP A 94 -13.63 -9.48 -14.67
C ASP A 94 -14.13 -8.21 -15.37
N ALA A 95 -15.45 -8.05 -15.54
CA ALA A 95 -16.04 -6.79 -16.01
C ALA A 95 -15.69 -5.62 -15.08
N PHE A 96 -15.72 -5.81 -13.76
CA PHE A 96 -15.30 -4.79 -12.81
C PHE A 96 -13.79 -4.47 -12.90
N ARG A 97 -12.92 -5.47 -13.10
CA ARG A 97 -11.46 -5.28 -13.30
C ARG A 97 -11.10 -4.49 -14.56
N LEU A 98 -12.00 -4.45 -15.55
CA LEU A 98 -11.84 -3.62 -16.75
C LEU A 98 -12.09 -2.13 -16.47
N THR A 99 -12.81 -1.78 -15.40
CA THR A 99 -13.00 -0.39 -14.99
C THR A 99 -11.71 0.18 -14.38
N THR A 100 -11.54 1.51 -14.42
CA THR A 100 -10.38 2.17 -13.79
C THR A 100 -10.33 1.88 -12.29
N ALA A 101 -11.49 1.86 -11.62
CA ALA A 101 -11.59 1.55 -10.20
C ALA A 101 -11.13 0.12 -9.91
N GLY A 102 -11.63 -0.88 -10.67
CA GLY A 102 -11.22 -2.27 -10.50
C GLY A 102 -9.75 -2.51 -10.85
N ALA A 103 -9.22 -1.86 -11.89
CA ALA A 103 -7.82 -1.95 -12.26
C ALA A 103 -6.88 -1.38 -11.17
N LEU A 104 -7.31 -0.35 -10.44
CA LEU A 104 -6.55 0.24 -9.34
C LEU A 104 -6.71 -0.51 -8.01
N LEU A 105 -7.92 -1.00 -7.70
CA LEU A 105 -8.23 -1.67 -6.43
C LEU A 105 -7.85 -3.14 -6.43
N LEU A 106 -8.27 -3.88 -7.46
CA LEU A 106 -8.09 -5.33 -7.54
C LEU A 106 -6.91 -5.71 -8.41
N GLY A 107 -6.58 -4.91 -9.43
CA GLY A 107 -5.61 -5.28 -10.46
C GLY A 107 -6.14 -6.35 -11.42
N ARG A 108 -5.44 -6.52 -12.54
CA ARG A 108 -5.92 -7.37 -13.66
C ARG A 108 -5.24 -8.73 -13.74
N ILE A 109 -3.97 -8.82 -13.33
CA ILE A 109 -3.14 -10.01 -13.54
C ILE A 109 -2.41 -10.33 -12.24
N PHE A 110 -2.43 -11.60 -11.86
CA PHE A 110 -1.62 -12.15 -10.78
C PHE A 110 -0.12 -12.06 -11.13
N SER A 111 0.70 -11.55 -10.21
CA SER A 111 2.15 -11.55 -10.37
C SER A 111 2.87 -11.71 -9.04
N LEU A 112 3.72 -12.73 -8.94
CA LEU A 112 4.62 -12.91 -7.79
C LEU A 112 5.55 -11.71 -7.59
N TRP A 113 5.93 -11.02 -8.66
CA TRP A 113 6.72 -9.80 -8.59
C TRP A 113 5.96 -8.64 -7.93
N ASN A 114 4.61 -8.62 -8.02
CA ASN A 114 3.82 -7.67 -7.24
C ASN A 114 3.88 -7.99 -5.76
N MET A 115 3.83 -9.26 -5.35
CA MET A 115 4.00 -9.64 -3.95
C MET A 115 5.34 -9.17 -3.39
N LEU A 116 6.43 -9.33 -4.14
CA LEU A 116 7.75 -8.80 -3.76
C LEU A 116 7.74 -7.27 -3.66
N ALA A 117 7.15 -6.58 -4.65
CA ALA A 117 7.04 -5.12 -4.60
C ALA A 117 6.22 -4.64 -3.39
N TYR A 118 5.09 -5.30 -3.07
CA TYR A 118 4.30 -5.00 -1.88
C TYR A 118 5.11 -5.22 -0.61
N ALA A 119 5.84 -6.33 -0.52
CA ALA A 119 6.69 -6.62 0.63
C ALA A 119 7.77 -5.55 0.85
N ILE A 120 8.41 -5.09 -0.23
CA ILE A 120 9.39 -3.99 -0.19
C ILE A 120 8.72 -2.70 0.29
N GLY A 121 7.55 -2.37 -0.24
CA GLY A 121 6.77 -1.20 0.18
C GLY A 121 6.37 -1.23 1.65
N ILE A 122 5.90 -2.39 2.12
CA ILE A 122 5.55 -2.63 3.53
C ILE A 122 6.80 -2.52 4.41
N ALA A 123 7.92 -3.12 4.01
CA ALA A 123 9.17 -3.06 4.76
C ALA A 123 9.70 -1.63 4.87
N ALA A 124 9.64 -0.85 3.79
CA ALA A 124 10.00 0.56 3.81
C ALA A 124 9.08 1.34 4.77
N ALA A 125 7.76 1.20 4.65
CA ALA A 125 6.82 1.88 5.53
C ALA A 125 7.00 1.48 7.01
N TRP A 126 7.29 0.21 7.28
CA TRP A 126 7.60 -0.30 8.62
C TRP A 126 8.90 0.29 9.18
N ALA A 127 9.95 0.44 8.36
CA ALA A 127 11.22 1.03 8.76
C ALA A 127 11.09 2.53 9.08
N PHE A 128 10.28 3.25 8.30
CA PHE A 128 10.04 4.68 8.50
C PHE A 128 8.95 4.98 9.55
N ASP A 129 8.16 4.00 10.00
CA ASP A 129 7.13 4.20 11.02
C ASP A 129 7.76 4.50 12.39
N PRO A 130 7.60 5.74 12.92
CA PRO A 130 8.26 6.17 14.14
C PRO A 130 7.69 5.53 15.41
N ALA A 131 6.64 4.70 15.31
CA ALA A 131 5.95 4.20 16.48
C ALA A 131 6.72 3.13 17.27
N ARG A 132 7.35 3.59 18.37
CA ARG A 132 7.89 2.83 19.51
C ARG A 132 8.98 1.83 19.19
N ARG A 133 10.24 2.30 19.31
CA ARG A 133 11.32 1.43 19.82
C ARG A 133 10.92 0.92 21.19
#